data_AF-A0A2V7P6S0-F1
#
_entry.id   AF-A0A2V7P6S0-F1
#
_cell.length_a   1.000
_cell.length_b   1.000
_cell.length_c   1.000
_cell.angle_alpha   90.00
_cell.angle_beta   90.00
_cell.angle_gamma   90.00
#
_symmetry.space_group_name_H-M   'P 1'
#
loop_
_entity.id
_entity.type
_entity.pdbx_description
1 polymer ?
#
loop_
_entity_poly.entity_id
_entity_poly.type
_entity_poly.pdbx_seq_one_letter_code
_entity_poly.pdbx_strand_id
1 'polypeptide(L)'
;MWVLAVILLVALMIPIAAILVDSPLGRSIARRLEGGGRDGGAAGGGDVKALERRIDLLESELADLTRSLAGMHDELQFVQRLLEDPKKKRS
;
A
#
# COMPACT_ATOMS: atom_id res chain seq x y z
N MET A 1 7.21 -20.79 26.78
CA MET A 1 7.66 -19.39 26.58
C MET A 1 6.83 -18.64 25.55
N TRP A 2 6.48 -19.22 24.40
CA TRP A 2 5.71 -18.54 23.35
C TRP A 2 4.27 -18.16 23.74
N VAL A 3 3.59 -19.00 24.54
CA VAL A 3 2.22 -18.72 25.01
C VAL A 3 2.14 -17.44 25.86
N LEU A 4 3.13 -17.19 26.72
CA LEU A 4 3.21 -15.95 27.49
C LEU A 4 3.44 -14.73 26.58
N ALA A 5 4.23 -14.88 25.51
CA ALA A 5 4.43 -13.82 24.53
C ALA A 5 3.14 -13.50 23.75
N VAL A 6 2.36 -14.52 23.39
CA VAL A 6 1.04 -14.34 22.73
C VAL A 6 0.05 -13.66 23.67
N ILE A 7 -0.01 -14.07 24.94
CA ILE A 7 -0.88 -13.44 25.94
C ILE A 7 -0.47 -11.98 26.16
N LEU A 8 0.84 -11.69 26.24
CA LEU A 8 1.35 -10.33 26.38
C LEU A 8 1.01 -9.47 25.16
N LEU A 9 1.12 -10.04 23.95
CA LEU A 9 0.75 -9.37 22.70
C LEU A 9 -0.75 -9.02 22.69
N VAL A 10 -1.62 -9.99 23.01
CA VAL A 10 -3.07 -9.77 23.06
C VAL A 10 -3.43 -8.76 24.15
N ALA A 11 -2.80 -8.86 25.33
CA ALA A 11 -3.00 -7.92 26.41
C ALA A 11 -2.58 -6.49 26.03
N LEU A 12 -1.55 -6.33 25.20
CA LEU A 12 -1.09 -5.03 24.69
C LEU A 12 -2.02 -4.45 23.61
N MET A 13 -2.69 -5.32 22.82
CA MET A 13 -3.66 -4.89 21.81
C MET A 13 -4.92 -4.27 22.42
N ILE A 14 -5.34 -4.71 23.62
CA ILE A 14 -6.54 -4.20 24.30
C ILE A 14 -6.48 -2.68 24.57
N PRO A 15 -5.43 -2.12 25.22
CA PRO A 15 -5.33 -0.68 25.46
C PRO A 15 -5.15 0.13 24.16
N ILE A 16 -4.46 -0.42 23.15
CA ILE A 16 -4.34 0.22 21.83
C ILE A 16 -5.73 0.38 21.20
N ALA A 17 -6.54 -0.69 21.22
CA ALA A 17 -7.91 -0.64 20.74
C ALA A 17 -8.77 0.37 21.53
N ALA A 18 -8.65 0.40 22.87
CA ALA A 18 -9.39 1.34 23.71
C ALA A 18 -9.04 2.82 23.39
N ILE A 19 -7.75 3.14 23.24
CA ILE A 19 -7.29 4.49 22.88
C ILE A 19 -7.74 4.89 21.47
N LEU A 20 -7.74 3.95 20.52
CA LEU A 20 -8.19 4.19 19.16
C LEU A 20 -9.71 4.46 19.11
N VAL A 21 -10.51 3.78 19.92
CA VAL A 21 -11.97 3.96 20.00
C VAL A 21 -12.35 5.36 20.50
N ASP A 22 -11.60 5.92 21.45
CA ASP A 22 -11.79 7.30 21.95
C ASP A 22 -11.18 8.38 21.03
N SER A 23 -10.43 7.99 20.00
CA SER A 23 -9.78 8.88 19.04
C SER A 23 -10.65 9.14 17.79
N PRO A 24 -10.59 10.32 17.14
CA PRO A 24 -11.32 10.63 15.91
C PRO A 24 -11.08 9.63 14.75
N LEU A 25 -9.97 8.88 14.78
CA LEU A 25 -9.68 7.78 13.87
C LEU A 25 -10.61 6.57 14.08
N GLY A 26 -10.85 6.14 15.33
CA GLY A 26 -11.83 5.10 15.62
C GLY A 26 -13.26 5.54 15.31
N ARG A 27 -13.59 6.81 15.53
CA ARG A 27 -14.93 7.36 15.24
C ARG A 27 -15.22 7.52 13.76
N SER A 28 -14.23 7.78 12.92
CA SER A 28 -14.39 7.85 11.46
C SER A 28 -14.49 6.47 10.82
N ILE A 29 -13.77 5.47 11.35
CA ILE A 29 -13.94 4.06 10.99
C ILE A 29 -15.30 3.55 11.49
N ALA A 30 -15.68 3.86 12.73
CA ALA A 30 -16.98 3.53 13.30
C ALA A 30 -18.13 4.21 12.56
N ARG A 31 -18.00 5.46 12.09
CA ARG A 31 -19.03 6.14 11.28
C ARG A 31 -19.12 5.56 9.86
N ARG A 32 -18.04 4.96 9.34
CA ARG A 32 -18.05 4.16 8.10
C ARG A 32 -18.68 2.79 8.30
N LEU A 33 -18.52 2.20 9.49
CA LEU A 33 -19.11 0.91 9.89
C LEU A 33 -20.58 1.03 10.31
N GLU A 34 -20.96 2.06 11.08
CA GLU A 34 -22.33 2.32 11.58
C GLU A 34 -23.28 2.75 10.45
N GLY A 35 -22.77 3.35 9.37
CA GLY A 35 -23.53 3.59 8.14
C GLY A 35 -23.95 2.30 7.42
N GLY A 36 -23.42 1.13 7.83
CA GLY A 36 -23.75 -0.19 7.28
C GLY A 36 -24.30 -1.20 8.31
N GLY A 37 -24.58 -0.77 9.54
CA GLY A 37 -24.81 -1.67 10.68
C GLY A 37 -26.22 -1.70 11.26
N ARG A 38 -27.29 -1.57 10.46
CA ARG A 38 -28.66 -1.75 10.99
C ARG A 38 -29.10 -3.22 11.06
N ASP A 39 -28.44 -4.15 10.39
CA ASP A 39 -28.83 -5.56 10.43
C ASP A 39 -27.61 -6.46 10.67
N GLY A 40 -27.70 -7.24 11.73
CA GLY A 40 -26.62 -8.10 12.20
C GLY A 40 -26.25 -9.21 11.21
N GLY A 41 -24.97 -9.57 11.24
CA GLY A 41 -24.46 -10.81 10.65
C GLY A 41 -23.88 -10.66 9.25
N ALA A 42 -22.60 -11.00 9.12
CA ALA A 42 -21.94 -11.42 7.86
C ALA A 42 -21.61 -10.36 6.80
N ALA A 43 -20.87 -9.29 7.13
CA ALA A 43 -20.43 -8.29 6.14
C ALA A 43 -18.90 -7.99 6.10
N GLY A 44 -18.04 -8.94 6.47
CA GLY A 44 -16.58 -8.76 6.39
C GLY A 44 -15.95 -9.00 5.00
N GLY A 45 -16.69 -9.58 4.05
CA GLY A 45 -16.12 -10.03 2.77
C GLY A 45 -16.13 -9.02 1.61
N GLY A 46 -17.04 -8.03 1.65
CA GLY A 46 -17.22 -7.09 0.53
C GLY A 46 -16.12 -6.02 0.43
N ASP A 47 -15.69 -5.49 1.58
CA ASP A 47 -14.67 -4.44 1.64
C ASP A 47 -13.25 -4.97 1.36
N VAL A 48 -12.95 -6.19 1.78
CA VAL A 48 -11.67 -6.86 1.47
C VAL A 48 -11.55 -7.08 -0.04
N LYS A 49 -12.62 -7.50 -0.70
CA LYS A 49 -12.65 -7.70 -2.16
C LYS A 49 -12.54 -6.40 -2.95
N ALA A 50 -13.05 -5.30 -2.40
CA ALA A 50 -12.88 -3.96 -2.98
C ALA A 50 -11.45 -3.42 -2.80
N LEU A 51 -10.81 -3.75 -1.68
CA LEU A 51 -9.40 -3.44 -1.42
C LEU A 51 -8.47 -4.26 -2.33
N GLU A 52 -8.74 -5.54 -2.50
CA GLU A 52 -8.01 -6.46 -3.40
C GLU A 52 -8.04 -5.96 -4.85
N ARG A 53 -9.21 -5.55 -5.36
CA ARG A 53 -9.31 -4.92 -6.69
C ARG A 53 -8.50 -3.63 -6.84
N ARG A 54 -8.36 -2.84 -5.76
CA ARG A 54 -7.55 -1.62 -5.80
C ARG A 54 -6.06 -1.95 -5.80
N ILE A 55 -5.67 -2.99 -5.08
CA ILE A 55 -4.29 -3.48 -5.06
C ILE A 55 -3.90 -4.02 -6.44
N ASP A 56 -4.74 -4.85 -7.08
CA ASP A 56 -4.48 -5.35 -8.44
C ASP A 56 -4.30 -4.22 -9.46
N LEU A 57 -5.13 -3.17 -9.38
CA LEU A 57 -5.00 -2.00 -10.25
C LEU A 57 -3.69 -1.26 -10.00
N LEU A 58 -3.34 -1.02 -8.74
CA LEU A 58 -2.09 -0.34 -8.38
C LEU A 58 -0.85 -1.14 -8.79
N GLU A 59 -0.88 -2.46 -8.68
CA GLU A 59 0.20 -3.34 -9.14
C GLU A 59 0.36 -3.26 -10.66
N SER A 60 -0.75 -3.23 -11.41
CA SER A 60 -0.72 -3.08 -12.86
C SER A 60 -0.15 -1.72 -13.29
N GLU A 61 -0.56 -0.64 -12.63
CA GLU A 61 -0.05 0.70 -12.89
C GLU A 61 1.45 0.81 -12.57
N LEU A 62 1.92 0.16 -11.49
CA LEU A 62 3.35 0.10 -11.14
C LEU A 62 4.18 -0.68 -12.16
N ALA A 63 3.64 -1.78 -12.69
CA ALA A 63 4.31 -2.54 -13.75
C ALA A 63 4.48 -1.69 -15.01
N ASP A 64 3.44 -0.96 -15.41
CA ASP A 64 3.49 -0.04 -16.55
C ASP A 64 4.46 1.12 -16.33
N LEU A 65 4.46 1.71 -15.13
CA LEU A 65 5.40 2.79 -14.78
C LEU A 65 6.85 2.32 -14.81
N THR A 66 7.11 1.10 -14.31
CA THR A 66 8.44 0.50 -14.32
C THR A 66 8.92 0.24 -15.75
N ARG A 67 8.01 -0.21 -16.63
CA ARG A 67 8.31 -0.40 -18.05
C ARG A 67 8.63 0.92 -18.74
N SER A 68 7.88 1.97 -18.44
CA SER A 68 8.10 3.33 -18.97
C SER A 68 9.44 3.91 -18.50
N LEU A 69 9.77 3.73 -17.22
CA LEU A 69 11.07 4.13 -16.64
C LEU A 69 12.25 3.43 -17.31
N ALA A 70 12.13 2.12 -17.59
CA ALA A 70 13.16 1.39 -18.31
C ALA A 70 13.37 1.96 -19.74
N GLY A 71 12.29 2.24 -20.46
CA GLY A 71 12.37 2.85 -21.79
C GLY A 71 13.01 4.24 -21.78
N MET A 72 12.65 5.10 -20.81
CA MET A 72 13.29 6.41 -20.64
C MET A 72 14.77 6.30 -20.26
N HIS A 73 15.15 5.29 -19.48
CA HIS A 73 16.55 5.05 -19.12
C HIS A 73 17.39 4.65 -20.35
N ASP A 74 16.84 3.80 -21.22
CA ASP A 74 17.49 3.41 -22.48
C ASP A 74 17.71 4.62 -23.41
N GLU A 75 16.74 5.52 -23.49
CA GLU A 75 16.85 6.74 -24.29
C GLU A 75 17.91 7.70 -23.71
N LEU A 76 17.95 7.86 -22.38
CA LEU A 76 18.99 8.64 -21.71
C LEU A 76 20.39 8.05 -21.94
N GLN A 77 20.52 6.72 -21.87
CA GLN A 77 21.79 6.03 -22.12
C GLN A 77 22.23 6.17 -23.58
N PHE A 78 21.28 6.13 -24.54
CA PHE A 78 21.56 6.37 -25.95
C PHE A 78 22.05 7.80 -26.22
N VAL A 79 21.40 8.80 -25.63
CA VAL A 79 21.82 10.20 -25.73
C VAL A 79 23.22 10.39 -25.10
N GLN A 80 23.47 9.77 -23.95
CA GLN A 80 24.77 9.82 -23.29
C GLN A 80 25.88 9.20 -24.16
N ARG A 81 25.59 8.07 -24.82
CA ARG A 81 26.50 7.43 -25.79
C ARG A 81 26.80 8.32 -27.00
N LEU A 82 25.77 8.99 -27.54
CA LEU A 82 25.92 9.94 -28.65
C LEU A 82 26.72 11.18 -28.28
N LEU A 83 26.76 11.56 -27.00
CA LEU A 83 27.56 12.68 -26.48
C LEU A 83 28.99 12.28 -26.12
N GLU A 84 29.26 11.00 -25.85
CA GLU A 84 30.59 10.46 -25.59
C GLU A 84 31.42 10.25 -26.88
N ASP A 85 30.81 9.72 -27.95
CA ASP A 85 31.49 9.49 -29.24
C ASP A 85 32.10 10.75 -29.91
N PRO A 86 31.44 11.94 -29.95
CA PRO A 86 32.03 13.13 -30.57
C PRO A 86 33.21 13.69 -29.78
N LYS A 87 33.31 13.40 -28.47
CA LYS A 87 34.45 13.86 -27.64
C LYS A 87 35.70 13.00 -27.86
N LYS A 88 35.55 11.73 -28.25
CA LYS A 88 36.68 10.81 -28.43
C LYS A 88 37.37 10.93 -29.80
N LYS A 89 36.74 11.56 -30.79
CA LYS A 89 37.28 11.78 -32.14
C LYS A 89 38.14 13.06 -32.29
N ARG A 90 38.39 13.79 -31.19
CA ARG A 90 39.14 15.07 -31.19
C ARG A 90 40.33 15.08 -30.22
N SER A 91 40.93 13.92 -29.97
CA SER A 91 42.25 13.79 -29.31
C SER A 91 43.16 12.89 -30.11
#